data_AF-A0A3M2E640-F1
#
_entry.id   AF-A0A3M2E640-F1
#
_cell.length_a   1.000
_cell.length_b   1.000
_cell.length_c   1.000
_cell.angle_alpha   90.00
_cell.angle_beta   90.00
_cell.angle_gamma   90.00
#
_symmetry.space_group_name_H-M   'P 1'
#
loop_
_entity.id
_entity.type
_entity.pdbx_description
1 polymer ?
#
loop_
_entity_poly.entity_id
_entity_poly.type
_entity_poly.pdbx_seq_one_letter_code
_entity_poly.pdbx_strand_id
1 'polypeptide(L)'
;ATPPEAAPAAPAPGGDPVELALQRDFGDGIDSAYWFENPDPARPEALAFVYAPAEGGNAMTLTVALYRMQGGTWLRAGLIGGIFGADPRDAEFRPDGILVTTTTPKEGDPRCCPSGETRWLIDPAALTARPAPAQ
;
A
#
# COMPACT_ATOMS: atom_id res chain seq x y z
N ALA A 1 23.69 -0.37 -32.22
CA ALA A 1 22.32 0.07 -31.93
C ALA A 1 21.82 -0.75 -30.74
N THR A 2 21.55 -0.10 -29.62
CA THR A 2 20.93 -0.73 -28.45
C THR A 2 19.48 -1.04 -28.81
N PRO A 3 18.93 -2.24 -28.52
CA PRO A 3 17.51 -2.50 -28.72
C PRO A 3 16.68 -1.58 -27.81
N PRO A 4 15.46 -1.17 -28.22
CA PRO A 4 14.56 -0.46 -27.33
C PRO A 4 14.21 -1.37 -26.15
N GLU A 5 14.38 -0.84 -24.94
CA GLU A 5 13.94 -1.46 -23.70
C GLU A 5 12.45 -1.81 -23.86
N ALA A 6 12.16 -3.12 -23.86
CA ALA A 6 10.81 -3.61 -24.07
C ALA A 6 9.94 -3.16 -22.90
N ALA A 7 8.85 -2.47 -23.19
CA ALA A 7 7.80 -2.21 -22.20
C ALA A 7 7.41 -3.54 -21.54
N PRO A 8 7.23 -3.60 -20.20
CA PRO A 8 6.88 -4.84 -19.53
C PRO A 8 5.60 -5.42 -20.14
N ALA A 9 5.67 -6.69 -20.52
CA ALA A 9 4.59 -7.42 -21.15
C ALA A 9 3.32 -7.33 -20.30
N ALA A 10 2.18 -7.06 -20.96
CA ALA A 10 0.87 -7.17 -20.32
C ALA A 10 0.73 -8.57 -19.69
N PRO A 11 0.22 -8.69 -18.46
CA PRO A 11 0.09 -9.98 -17.81
C PRO A 11 -0.89 -10.90 -18.56
N ALA A 12 -0.66 -12.21 -18.45
CA ALA A 12 -1.42 -13.25 -19.13
C ALA A 12 -2.93 -13.22 -18.80
N PRO A 13 -3.83 -13.63 -19.72
CA PRO A 13 -5.25 -13.68 -19.46
C PRO A 13 -5.56 -14.76 -18.41
N GLY A 14 -5.96 -14.35 -17.20
CA GLY A 14 -6.51 -15.27 -16.17
C GLY A 14 -5.96 -15.15 -14.75
N GLY A 15 -4.99 -14.27 -14.48
CA GLY A 15 -4.53 -13.97 -13.11
C GLY A 15 -5.42 -12.95 -12.39
N ASP A 16 -5.45 -13.00 -11.06
CA ASP A 16 -6.08 -11.94 -10.27
C ASP A 16 -5.33 -10.61 -10.51
N PRO A 17 -6.03 -9.52 -10.88
CA PRO A 17 -5.38 -8.27 -11.28
C PRO A 17 -4.62 -7.58 -10.14
N VAL A 18 -4.97 -7.88 -8.88
CA VAL A 18 -4.26 -7.39 -7.69
C VAL A 18 -2.94 -8.14 -7.53
N GLU A 19 -2.99 -9.47 -7.58
CA GLU A 19 -1.79 -10.31 -7.50
C GLU A 19 -0.78 -9.97 -8.60
N LEU A 20 -1.25 -9.78 -9.83
CA LEU A 20 -0.41 -9.36 -10.96
C LEU A 20 0.23 -7.99 -10.75
N ALA A 21 -0.50 -7.05 -10.13
CA ALA A 21 0.03 -5.72 -9.85
C ALA A 21 1.10 -5.76 -8.74
N LEU A 22 0.85 -6.53 -7.67
CA LEU A 22 1.80 -6.72 -6.58
C LEU A 22 3.07 -7.43 -7.07
N GLN A 23 2.93 -8.52 -7.82
CA GLN A 23 4.06 -9.24 -8.39
C GLN A 23 4.90 -8.36 -9.32
N ARG A 24 4.26 -7.55 -10.17
CA ARG A 24 4.95 -6.62 -11.08
C ARG A 24 5.79 -5.60 -10.31
N ASP A 25 5.26 -5.04 -9.23
CA ASP A 25 5.84 -3.88 -8.58
C ASP A 25 6.76 -4.20 -7.39
N PHE A 26 6.62 -5.39 -6.80
CA PHE A 26 7.36 -5.83 -5.61
C PHE A 26 8.02 -7.21 -5.75
N GLY A 27 7.67 -7.98 -6.79
CA GLY A 27 8.21 -9.33 -7.02
C GLY A 27 7.82 -10.35 -5.95
N ASP A 28 8.57 -11.46 -5.89
CA ASP A 28 8.33 -12.57 -4.96
C ASP A 28 8.78 -12.28 -3.51
N GLY A 29 9.29 -11.08 -3.23
CA GLY A 29 9.82 -10.69 -1.91
C GLY A 29 8.76 -10.29 -0.88
N ILE A 30 7.48 -10.43 -1.20
CA ILE A 30 6.36 -10.08 -0.32
C ILE A 30 6.19 -11.18 0.73
N ASP A 31 6.24 -10.81 2.00
CA ASP A 31 5.86 -11.70 3.10
C ASP A 31 4.33 -11.69 3.27
N SER A 32 3.74 -10.50 3.28
CA SER A 32 2.29 -10.31 3.38
C SER A 32 1.86 -8.99 2.74
N ALA A 33 0.62 -8.93 2.26
CA ALA A 33 0.05 -7.71 1.70
C ALA A 33 -1.43 -7.54 2.06
N TYR A 34 -1.85 -6.29 2.22
CA TYR A 34 -3.25 -5.90 2.38
C TYR A 34 -3.64 -4.99 1.24
N TRP A 35 -4.82 -5.23 0.68
CA TRP A 35 -5.35 -4.50 -0.46
C TRP A 35 -6.70 -3.87 -0.10
N PHE A 36 -6.80 -2.55 -0.24
CA PHE A 36 -8.03 -1.80 -0.01
C PHE A 36 -8.44 -1.10 -1.29
N GLU A 37 -9.61 -1.44 -1.82
CA GLU A 37 -10.16 -0.78 -3.01
C GLU A 37 -11.16 0.29 -2.60
N ASN A 38 -11.18 1.38 -3.37
CA ASN A 38 -12.25 2.35 -3.29
C ASN A 38 -13.55 1.71 -3.82
N PRO A 39 -14.62 1.62 -3.02
CA PRO A 39 -15.88 1.05 -3.47
C PRO A 39 -16.61 1.91 -4.51
N ASP A 40 -16.22 3.18 -4.70
CA ASP A 40 -16.79 4.06 -5.72
C ASP A 40 -16.22 3.74 -7.12
N PRO A 41 -17.03 3.19 -8.05
CA PRO A 41 -16.56 2.85 -9.39
C PRO A 41 -16.16 4.08 -10.24
N ALA A 42 -16.58 5.29 -9.86
CA ALA A 42 -16.13 6.52 -10.52
C ALA A 42 -14.69 6.90 -10.18
N ARG A 43 -14.13 6.30 -9.12
CA ARG A 43 -12.76 6.54 -8.64
C ARG A 43 -12.07 5.21 -8.34
N PRO A 44 -11.71 4.43 -9.39
CA PRO A 44 -11.11 3.12 -9.21
C PRO A 44 -9.65 3.27 -8.76
N GLU A 45 -9.49 3.49 -7.46
CA GLU A 45 -8.25 3.69 -6.72
C GLU A 45 -8.11 2.59 -5.67
N ALA A 46 -6.89 2.20 -5.36
CA ALA A 46 -6.63 1.20 -4.32
C ALA A 46 -5.34 1.51 -3.55
N LEU A 47 -5.27 1.04 -2.30
CA LEU A 47 -4.06 1.07 -1.49
C LEU A 47 -3.55 -0.35 -1.29
N ALA A 48 -2.25 -0.53 -1.49
CA ALA A 48 -1.52 -1.72 -1.10
C ALA A 48 -0.63 -1.40 0.10
N PHE A 49 -0.73 -2.20 1.17
CA PHE A 49 0.23 -2.24 2.26
C PHE A 49 1.04 -3.52 2.09
N VAL A 50 2.29 -3.38 1.70
CA VAL A 50 3.17 -4.50 1.38
C VAL A 50 4.24 -4.61 2.45
N TYR A 51 4.28 -5.78 3.07
CA TYR A 51 5.26 -6.13 4.08
C TYR A 51 6.27 -7.10 3.47
N ALA A 52 7.54 -6.76 3.61
CA ALA A 52 8.66 -7.57 3.10
C ALA A 52 9.78 -7.62 4.15
N PRO A 53 10.59 -8.68 4.19
CA PRO A 53 11.77 -8.72 5.05
C PRO A 53 12.72 -7.58 4.69
N ALA A 54 13.27 -6.91 5.71
CA ALA A 54 14.34 -5.95 5.52
C ALA A 54 15.63 -6.68 5.09
N GLU A 55 16.38 -6.11 4.16
CA GLU A 55 17.64 -6.69 3.72
C GLU A 55 18.63 -6.83 4.90
N GLY A 56 19.13 -8.04 5.13
CA GLY A 56 20.19 -8.31 6.10
C GLY A 56 19.75 -8.43 7.57
N GLY A 57 18.45 -8.59 7.88
CA GLY A 57 17.99 -8.77 9.26
C GLY A 57 16.61 -9.42 9.41
N ASN A 58 16.14 -9.51 10.66
CA ASN A 58 14.82 -10.07 11.03
C ASN A 58 13.71 -9.00 11.10
N ALA A 59 14.00 -7.78 10.63
CA ALA A 59 13.02 -6.69 10.64
C ALA A 59 12.11 -6.79 9.41
N MET A 60 10.91 -6.23 9.51
CA MET A 60 10.00 -6.10 8.39
C MET A 60 9.98 -4.65 7.91
N THR A 61 9.89 -4.48 6.59
CA THR A 61 9.72 -3.19 5.92
C THR A 61 8.28 -3.09 5.44
N LEU A 62 7.60 -2.00 5.79
CA LEU A 62 6.31 -1.64 5.21
C LEU A 62 6.54 -0.70 4.03
N THR A 63 6.01 -1.05 2.87
CA THR A 63 5.85 -0.15 1.73
C THR A 63 4.37 0.03 1.43
N VAL A 64 3.90 1.28 1.35
CA VAL A 64 2.52 1.59 0.98
C VAL A 64 2.49 2.18 -0.42
N ALA A 65 1.59 1.68 -1.27
CA ALA A 65 1.46 2.12 -2.65
C ALA A 65 0.01 2.47 -2.98
N LEU A 66 -0.17 3.56 -3.74
CA LEU A 66 -1.44 3.94 -4.35
C LEU A 66 -1.50 3.36 -5.76
N TYR A 67 -2.63 2.76 -6.10
CA TYR A 67 -2.95 2.17 -7.39
C TYR A 67 -4.15 2.86 -8.03
N ARG A 68 -4.17 2.90 -9.36
CA ARG A 68 -5.31 3.35 -10.18
C ARG A 68 -5.59 2.36 -11.28
N MET A 69 -6.86 2.09 -11.53
CA MET A 69 -7.27 1.22 -12.63
C MET A 69 -7.16 1.98 -13.96
N GLN A 70 -6.42 1.43 -14.91
CA GLN A 70 -6.31 1.95 -16.27
C GLN A 70 -6.43 0.79 -17.25
N GLY A 71 -7.42 0.86 -18.16
CA GLY A 71 -7.63 -0.18 -19.17
C GLY A 71 -7.85 -1.59 -18.58
N GLY A 72 -8.45 -1.70 -17.39
CA GLY A 72 -8.67 -2.97 -16.69
C GLY A 72 -7.44 -3.51 -15.95
N THR A 73 -6.37 -2.72 -15.82
CA THR A 73 -5.17 -3.10 -15.06
C THR A 73 -4.90 -2.11 -13.93
N TRP A 74 -4.53 -2.62 -12.75
CA TRP A 74 -4.05 -1.79 -11.66
C TRP A 74 -2.61 -1.32 -11.92
N LEU A 75 -2.42 -0.01 -12.04
CA LEU A 75 -1.12 0.63 -12.20
C LEU A 75 -0.76 1.44 -10.96
N ARG A 76 0.48 1.31 -10.48
CA ARG A 76 0.97 2.07 -9.32
C ARG A 76 1.08 3.55 -9.68
N ALA A 77 0.28 4.36 -9.01
CA ALA A 77 0.33 5.83 -9.09
C ALA A 77 1.54 6.39 -8.31
N GLY A 78 1.92 5.74 -7.20
CA GLY A 78 3.10 6.13 -6.42
C GLY A 78 3.20 5.43 -5.07
N LEU A 79 4.29 5.69 -4.36
CA LEU A 79 4.52 5.20 -3.00
C LEU A 79 4.10 6.27 -1.98
N ILE A 80 3.40 5.86 -0.93
CA ILE A 80 2.96 6.74 0.15
C ILE A 80 4.02 6.77 1.25
N GLY A 81 4.58 7.94 1.49
CA GLY A 81 5.51 8.18 2.61
C GLY A 81 4.79 8.56 3.91
N GLY A 82 5.46 8.43 5.05
CA GLY A 82 4.98 8.98 6.33
C GLY A 82 3.97 8.12 7.08
N ILE A 83 3.72 6.90 6.64
CA ILE A 83 2.88 5.89 7.31
C ILE A 83 3.74 4.75 7.85
N PHE A 84 3.39 4.25 9.03
CA PHE A 84 4.03 3.08 9.63
C PHE A 84 3.03 2.28 10.47
N GLY A 85 3.45 1.08 10.90
CA GLY A 85 2.66 0.17 11.73
C GLY A 85 2.49 -1.19 11.07
N ALA A 86 1.60 -1.97 11.66
CA ALA A 86 1.18 -3.30 11.20
C ALA A 86 -0.35 -3.37 11.12
N ASP A 87 -0.89 -4.47 10.57
CA ASP A 87 -2.33 -4.78 10.57
C ASP A 87 -3.24 -3.63 10.12
N PRO A 88 -3.05 -3.10 8.90
CA PRO A 88 -3.87 -2.00 8.41
C PRO A 88 -5.35 -2.44 8.33
N ARG A 89 -6.26 -1.55 8.71
CA ARG A 89 -7.70 -1.81 8.79
C ARG A 89 -8.52 -0.53 8.67
N ASP A 90 -9.83 -0.67 8.51
CA ASP A 90 -10.80 0.43 8.47
C ASP A 90 -10.49 1.49 7.40
N ALA A 91 -10.03 1.04 6.23
CA ALA A 91 -9.72 1.94 5.12
C ALA A 91 -11.00 2.63 4.62
N GLU A 92 -10.96 3.95 4.52
CA GLU A 92 -12.10 4.77 4.14
C GLU A 92 -11.66 5.79 3.08
N PHE A 93 -12.11 5.57 1.85
CA PHE A 93 -11.82 6.44 0.72
C PHE A 93 -12.79 7.62 0.70
N ARG A 94 -12.26 8.83 0.90
CA ARG A 94 -13.02 10.08 0.90
C ARG A 94 -12.58 11.00 -0.24
N PRO A 95 -13.34 12.06 -0.56
CA PRO A 95 -12.90 13.07 -1.53
C PRO A 95 -11.65 13.85 -1.10
N ASP A 96 -11.47 14.05 0.21
CA ASP A 96 -10.42 14.86 0.83
C ASP A 96 -9.20 14.05 1.31
N GLY A 97 -9.22 12.73 1.15
CA GLY A 97 -8.11 11.83 1.50
C GLY A 97 -8.58 10.40 1.73
N ILE A 98 -7.66 9.55 2.16
CA ILE A 98 -7.97 8.17 2.54
C ILE A 98 -7.60 7.98 4.01
N LEU A 99 -8.56 7.59 4.83
CA LEU A 99 -8.29 7.22 6.22
C LEU A 99 -7.97 5.74 6.32
N VAL A 100 -7.03 5.38 7.18
CA VAL A 100 -6.70 3.99 7.47
C VAL A 100 -6.12 3.89 8.87
N THR A 101 -6.43 2.82 9.59
CA THR A 101 -5.89 2.56 10.93
C THR A 101 -4.78 1.53 10.84
N THR A 102 -3.67 1.72 11.55
CA THR A 102 -2.65 0.69 11.75
C THR A 102 -2.41 0.43 13.23
N THR A 103 -2.00 -0.78 13.57
CA THR A 103 -1.42 -1.10 14.87
C THR A 103 -0.04 -0.45 14.96
N THR A 104 0.20 0.32 16.02
CA THR A 104 1.44 1.07 16.25
C THR A 104 1.90 0.95 17.71
N PRO A 105 3.20 1.07 18.01
CA PRO A 105 3.65 1.11 19.39
C PRO A 105 3.05 2.32 20.12
N LYS A 106 2.43 2.11 21.28
CA LYS A 106 2.09 3.18 22.22
C LYS A 106 3.15 3.31 23.31
N GLU A 107 3.10 4.40 24.07
CA GLU A 107 3.98 4.56 25.23
C GLU A 107 3.81 3.41 26.21
N GLY A 108 4.93 2.80 26.62
CA GLY A 108 4.96 1.63 27.50
C GLY A 108 4.87 0.28 26.80
N ASP A 109 4.65 0.22 25.48
CA ASP A 109 4.65 -1.05 24.76
C ASP A 109 6.06 -1.66 24.69
N PRO A 110 6.23 -2.97 24.95
CA PRO A 110 7.44 -3.67 24.57
C PRO A 110 7.56 -3.67 23.04
N ARG A 111 8.78 -3.46 22.53
CA ARG A 111 9.05 -3.33 21.08
C ARG A 111 8.57 -4.52 20.23
N CYS A 112 8.38 -5.69 20.85
CA CYS A 112 7.91 -6.90 20.17
C CYS A 112 6.38 -6.99 20.02
N CYS A 113 5.60 -6.17 20.73
CA CYS A 113 4.14 -6.30 20.78
C CYS A 113 3.47 -4.92 20.82
N PRO A 114 3.35 -4.23 19.66
CA PRO A 114 2.60 -2.99 19.60
C PRO A 114 1.11 -3.24 19.87
N SER A 115 0.49 -2.38 20.66
CA SER A 115 -0.92 -2.48 21.06
C SER A 115 -1.69 -1.17 20.90
N GLY A 116 -1.02 -0.10 20.49
CA GLY A 116 -1.64 1.16 20.12
C GLY A 116 -2.26 1.11 18.73
N GLU A 117 -3.09 2.10 18.44
CA GLU A 117 -3.69 2.30 17.13
C GLU A 117 -3.41 3.72 16.67
N THR A 118 -2.96 3.87 15.44
CA THR A 118 -2.82 5.19 14.80
C THR A 118 -3.73 5.23 13.59
N ARG A 119 -4.61 6.24 13.54
CA ARG A 119 -5.40 6.55 12.35
C ARG A 119 -4.61 7.53 11.50
N TRP A 120 -4.45 7.22 10.22
CA TRP A 120 -3.70 7.97 9.24
C TRP A 120 -4.64 8.66 8.28
N LEU A 121 -4.33 9.89 7.89
CA LEU A 121 -4.88 10.57 6.74
C LEU A 121 -3.85 10.57 5.62
N ILE A 122 -4.16 9.84 4.55
CA ILE A 122 -3.36 9.77 3.32
C ILE A 122 -3.88 10.82 2.34
N ASP A 123 -2.96 11.64 1.84
CA ASP A 123 -3.18 12.55 0.74
C ASP A 123 -2.74 11.85 -0.57
N PRO A 124 -3.69 11.42 -1.43
CA PRO A 124 -3.37 10.70 -2.65
C PRO A 124 -2.76 11.60 -3.75
N ALA A 125 -2.87 12.93 -3.62
CA ALA A 125 -2.23 13.87 -4.55
C ALA A 125 -0.78 14.14 -4.16
N ALA A 126 -0.49 14.28 -2.87
CA ALA A 126 0.86 14.49 -2.35
C ALA A 126 1.65 13.18 -2.16
N LEU A 127 0.98 12.03 -2.17
CA LEU A 127 1.55 10.72 -1.86
C LEU A 127 2.21 10.66 -0.48
N THR A 128 1.55 11.26 0.50
CA THR A 128 2.02 11.32 1.89
C THR A 128 0.90 11.01 2.86
N ALA A 129 1.26 10.40 3.98
CA ALA A 129 0.37 10.18 5.10
C ALA A 129 0.82 11.02 6.30
N ARG A 130 -0.15 11.36 7.15
CA ARG A 130 0.07 11.96 8.47
C ARG A 130 -0.93 11.37 9.46
N PRO A 131 -0.63 11.38 10.78
CA PRO A 131 -1.63 11.04 11.78
C PRO A 131 -2.86 11.93 11.60
N ALA A 132 -4.04 11.33 11.59
CA ALA A 132 -5.29 12.05 11.60
C ALA A 132 -5.44 12.76 12.96
N PRO A 133 -5.97 13.99 13.00
CA PRO A 133 -6.24 14.66 14.27
C PRO A 133 -7.21 13.80 15.10
N ALA A 134 -7.02 13.79 16.42
CA ALA A 134 -8.00 13.23 17.34
C ALA A 134 -9.33 13.97 17.14
N GLN A 135 -10.40 13.21 16.94
CA GLN A 135 -11.76 13.74 16.88
C GLN A 135 -12.28 14.06 18.28
#